data_AF-E2CC13-F1
#
_entry.id   AF-E2CC13-F1
#
_cell.length_a   1.000
_cell.length_b   1.000
_cell.length_c   1.000
_cell.angle_alpha   90.00
_cell.angle_beta   90.00
_cell.angle_gamma   90.00
#
_symmetry.space_group_name_H-M   'P 1'
#
loop_
_entity.id
_entity.type
_entity.pdbx_description
1 polymer ?
#
loop_
_entity_poly.entity_id
_entity_poly.type
_entity_poly.pdbx_seq_one_letter_code
_entity_poly.pdbx_strand_id
1 'polypeptide(L)'
;MLGGDIPRPRQILNLVRLGDYRGYAEADINEADNRSEPKRSAELRKFQKKFTADLKRDLAIYRKVVRKLREEREQNPPREPLQRCEDIHTAMSLKFSHLVNDFAHLVYLDELLTRQGDLFDF
;
A
#
# COMPACT_ATOMS: atom_id res chain seq x y z
N MET A 1 4.35 -9.47 11.71
CA MET A 1 5.81 -9.40 11.96
C MET A 1 6.06 -9.77 13.41
N LEU A 2 6.71 -10.91 13.65
CA LEU A 2 7.13 -11.34 14.98
C LEU A 2 8.56 -10.83 15.22
N GLY A 3 8.78 -10.15 16.35
CA GLY A 3 10.10 -9.79 16.89
C GLY A 3 10.82 -8.63 16.21
N GLY A 4 10.77 -8.53 14.88
CA GLY A 4 11.55 -7.57 14.12
C GLY A 4 11.15 -6.10 14.28
N ASP A 5 11.98 -5.24 13.69
CA ASP A 5 11.74 -3.81 13.58
C ASP A 5 10.43 -3.50 12.87
N ILE A 6 9.75 -2.47 13.37
CA ILE A 6 8.50 -2.00 12.79
C ILE A 6 8.83 -1.04 11.63
N PRO A 7 8.55 -1.40 10.37
CA PRO A 7 8.94 -0.59 9.23
C PRO A 7 8.20 0.75 9.22
N ARG A 8 8.90 1.83 8.87
CA ARG A 8 8.27 3.14 8.66
C ARG A 8 7.56 3.15 7.31
N PRO A 9 6.48 3.93 7.13
CA PRO A 9 5.79 4.04 5.85
C PRO A 9 6.71 4.33 4.65
N ARG A 10 7.76 5.15 4.84
CA ARG A 10 8.76 5.41 3.80
C ARG A 10 9.58 4.18 3.42
N GLN A 11 9.90 3.30 4.38
CA GLN A 11 10.58 2.04 4.09
C GLN A 11 9.66 1.09 3.32
N ILE A 12 8.37 1.07 3.65
CA ILE A 12 7.36 0.29 2.90
C ILE A 12 7.24 0.79 1.46
N LEU A 13 7.16 2.12 1.26
CA LEU A 13 7.14 2.72 -0.07
C LEU A 13 8.41 2.38 -0.88
N ASN A 14 9.59 2.46 -0.24
CA ASN A 14 10.83 2.09 -0.92
C ASN A 14 10.86 0.61 -1.30
N LEU A 15 10.35 -0.28 -0.45
CA LEU A 15 10.23 -1.71 -0.74
C LEU A 15 9.33 -1.95 -1.96
N VAL A 16 8.22 -1.24 -2.05
CA VAL A 16 7.33 -1.31 -3.23
C VAL A 16 8.04 -0.80 -4.48
N ARG A 17 8.72 0.35 -4.42
CA ARG A 17 9.43 0.93 -5.57
C ARG A 17 10.59 0.09 -6.10
N LEU A 18 11.20 -0.75 -5.24
CA LEU A 18 12.29 -1.64 -5.63
C LEU A 18 11.79 -2.98 -6.17
N GLY A 19 10.49 -3.27 -6.03
CA GLY A 19 9.87 -4.49 -6.56
C GLY A 19 8.98 -4.20 -7.76
N ASP A 20 8.57 -5.28 -8.44
CA ASP A 20 7.67 -5.21 -9.59
C ASP A 20 6.19 -5.46 -9.21
N TYR A 21 5.90 -5.51 -7.91
CA TYR A 21 4.54 -5.76 -7.44
C TYR A 21 3.66 -4.52 -7.64
N ARG A 22 2.59 -4.67 -8.42
CA ARG A 22 1.65 -3.60 -8.78
C ARG A 22 0.35 -3.59 -7.98
N GLY A 23 0.23 -4.49 -7.00
CA GLY A 23 -0.96 -4.57 -6.15
C GLY A 23 -2.08 -5.41 -6.78
N TYR A 24 -3.08 -5.77 -5.97
CA TYR A 24 -4.16 -6.66 -6.40
C TYR A 24 -5.08 -6.11 -7.52
N ALA A 25 -5.14 -4.79 -7.69
CA ALA A 25 -6.01 -4.11 -8.65
C ALA A 25 -5.34 -3.90 -10.01
N GLU A 26 -4.18 -4.52 -10.26
CA GLU A 26 -3.44 -4.39 -11.51
C GLU A 26 -4.32 -4.65 -12.74
N ALA A 27 -5.12 -5.73 -12.71
CA ALA A 27 -6.01 -6.07 -13.82
C ALA A 27 -7.05 -4.97 -14.12
N ASP A 28 -7.69 -4.44 -13.08
CA ASP A 28 -8.69 -3.37 -13.23
C ASP A 28 -8.05 -2.06 -13.72
N ILE A 29 -6.84 -1.76 -13.24
CA ILE A 29 -6.06 -0.59 -13.67
C ILE A 29 -5.67 -0.74 -15.15
N ASN A 30 -5.23 -1.93 -15.58
CA ASN A 30 -4.89 -2.21 -16.98
C ASN A 30 -6.10 -2.10 -17.89
N GLU A 31 -7.28 -2.56 -17.45
CA GLU A 31 -8.52 -2.37 -18.22
C GLU A 31 -8.85 -0.89 -18.41
N ALA A 32 -8.67 -0.08 -17.36
CA ALA A 32 -8.85 1.37 -17.46
C ALA A 32 -7.80 2.03 -18.37
N ASP A 33 -6.56 1.56 -18.34
CA ASP A 33 -5.45 2.06 -19.17
C ASP A 33 -5.66 1.81 -20.67
N ASN A 34 -6.30 0.69 -21.02
CA ASN A 34 -6.59 0.32 -22.41
C ASN A 34 -7.77 1.07 -23.04
N ARG A 35 -8.43 1.97 -22.31
CA ARG A 35 -9.52 2.78 -22.87
C ARG A 35 -8.94 3.89 -23.74
N SER A 36 -9.76 4.42 -24.65
CA SER A 36 -9.40 5.64 -25.38
C SER A 36 -9.49 6.87 -24.48
N GLU A 37 -8.68 7.88 -24.77
CA GLU A 37 -8.85 9.19 -24.14
C GLU A 37 -10.19 9.82 -24.59
N PRO A 38 -10.88 10.58 -23.70
CA PRO A 38 -10.49 10.99 -22.35
C PRO A 38 -10.92 10.00 -21.24
N LYS A 39 -11.53 8.85 -21.60
CA LYS A 39 -12.09 7.90 -20.61
C LYS A 39 -10.97 7.24 -19.81
N ARG A 40 -9.86 6.91 -20.46
CA ARG A 40 -8.65 6.37 -19.84
C ARG A 40 -8.20 7.22 -18.65
N SER A 41 -7.78 8.45 -18.90
CA SER A 41 -7.26 9.33 -17.84
C SER A 41 -8.31 9.66 -16.77
N ALA A 42 -9.60 9.69 -17.12
CA ALA A 42 -10.68 9.88 -16.14
C ALA A 42 -10.81 8.69 -15.17
N GLU A 43 -10.79 7.45 -15.67
CA GLU A 43 -10.88 6.24 -14.84
C GLU A 43 -9.61 6.04 -13.99
N LEU A 44 -8.42 6.23 -14.57
CA LEU A 44 -7.16 6.16 -13.82
C LEU A 44 -7.12 7.16 -12.66
N ARG A 45 -7.63 8.39 -12.84
CA ARG A 45 -7.75 9.39 -11.77
C ARG A 45 -8.78 8.99 -10.70
N LYS A 46 -9.83 8.24 -11.04
CA LYS A 46 -10.77 7.69 -10.03
C LYS A 46 -10.06 6.66 -9.15
N PHE A 47 -9.29 5.75 -9.73
CA PHE A 47 -8.46 4.81 -8.97
C PHE A 47 -7.44 5.54 -8.09
N GLN A 48 -6.74 6.54 -8.63
CA GLN A 48 -5.78 7.34 -7.86
C GLN A 48 -6.43 7.99 -6.64
N LYS A 49 -7.61 8.60 -6.80
CA LYS A 49 -8.36 9.20 -5.67
C LYS A 49 -8.78 8.15 -4.64
N LYS A 50 -9.28 6.99 -5.08
CA LYS A 50 -9.69 5.89 -4.22
C LYS A 50 -8.52 5.39 -3.37
N PHE A 51 -7.43 4.95 -4.01
CA PHE A 51 -6.27 4.38 -3.29
C PHE A 51 -5.54 5.43 -2.45
N THR A 52 -5.58 6.71 -2.82
CA THR A 52 -5.09 7.79 -1.95
C THR A 52 -5.91 7.90 -0.66
N ALA A 53 -7.24 7.76 -0.75
CA ALA A 53 -8.11 7.79 0.42
C ALA A 53 -7.92 6.54 1.30
N ASP A 54 -7.79 5.37 0.68
CA ASP A 54 -7.52 4.10 1.38
C ASP A 54 -6.16 4.14 2.09
N LEU A 55 -5.10 4.60 1.40
CA LEU A 55 -3.78 4.79 1.99
C LEU A 55 -3.82 5.71 3.21
N LYS A 56 -4.55 6.83 3.15
CA LYS A 56 -4.69 7.76 4.29
C LYS A 56 -5.36 7.08 5.48
N ARG A 57 -6.41 6.29 5.24
CA ARG A 57 -7.13 5.53 6.27
C ARG A 57 -6.20 4.48 6.89
N ASP A 58 -5.53 3.70 6.06
CA ASP A 58 -4.69 2.61 6.53
C ASP A 58 -3.41 3.11 7.20
N LEU A 59 -2.84 4.24 6.79
CA LEU A 59 -1.76 4.91 7.53
C LEU A 59 -2.21 5.34 8.93
N ALA A 60 -3.42 5.88 9.08
CA ALA A 60 -3.94 6.29 10.37
C ALA A 60 -4.12 5.08 11.30
N ILE A 61 -4.65 3.97 10.79
CA ILE A 61 -4.81 2.74 11.57
C ILE A 61 -3.45 2.11 11.88
N TYR A 62 -2.56 2.04 10.90
CA TYR A 62 -1.20 1.53 11.07
C TYR A 62 -0.46 2.25 12.19
N ARG A 63 -0.49 3.59 12.22
CA ARG A 63 0.13 4.37 13.30
C ARG A 63 -0.42 4.00 14.69
N LYS A 64 -1.73 3.75 14.81
CA LYS A 64 -2.35 3.31 16.07
C LYS A 64 -1.85 1.91 16.48
N VAL A 65 -1.82 0.97 15.54
CA VAL A 65 -1.34 -0.40 15.77
C VAL A 65 0.14 -0.40 16.16
N VAL A 66 0.98 0.38 15.46
CA VAL A 66 2.40 0.53 15.77
C VAL A 66 2.61 1.09 17.17
N ARG A 67 1.85 2.12 17.54
CA ARG A 67 1.92 2.70 18.89
C ARG A 67 1.60 1.65 19.95
N LYS A 68 0.46 0.96 19.80
CA LYS A 68 0.03 -0.08 20.74
C LYS A 68 1.07 -1.21 20.85
N LEU A 69 1.61 -1.66 19.71
CA LEU A 69 2.65 -2.69 19.68
C LEU A 69 3.94 -2.24 20.39
N ARG A 70 4.31 -0.95 20.29
CA ARG A 70 5.48 -0.41 21.01
C ARG A 70 5.24 -0.36 22.51
N GLU A 71 4.06 0.10 22.93
CA GLU A 71 3.65 0.12 24.34
C GLU A 71 3.65 -1.30 24.93
N GLU A 72 3.13 -2.29 24.21
CA GLU A 72 3.16 -3.70 24.62
C GLU A 72 4.58 -4.25 24.72
N ARG A 73 5.47 -3.93 23.76
CA ARG A 73 6.89 -4.35 23.80
C ARG A 73 7.68 -3.68 24.93
N GLU A 74 7.30 -2.48 25.34
CA GLU A 74 7.93 -1.78 26.47
C GLU A 74 7.53 -2.43 27.80
N GLN A 75 6.25 -2.77 27.96
CA GLN A 75 5.73 -3.44 29.16
C GLN A 75 6.15 -4.91 29.24
N ASN A 76 6.19 -5.59 28.09
CA ASN A 76 6.55 -6.98 27.96
C ASN A 76 7.60 -7.12 26.85
N PRO A 77 8.89 -6.88 27.17
CA PRO A 77 9.97 -7.05 26.21
C PRO A 77 9.88 -8.43 25.56
N PRO A 78 9.87 -8.51 24.22
CA PRO A 78 9.73 -9.77 23.53
C PRO A 78 10.90 -10.68 23.95
N ARG A 79 10.58 -11.77 24.66
CA ARG A 79 11.54 -12.84 24.92
C ARG A 79 11.63 -13.66 23.66
N GLU A 80 12.80 -13.71 23.03
CA GLU A 80 13.01 -14.63 21.93
C GLU A 80 13.14 -16.07 22.45
N PRO A 81 12.51 -17.06 21.81
CA PRO A 81 11.56 -16.91 20.70
C PRO A 81 10.18 -16.43 21.19
N LEU A 82 9.53 -15.55 20.42
CA LEU A 82 8.13 -15.16 20.67
C LEU A 82 7.26 -16.41 20.61
N GLN A 83 6.79 -16.87 21.77
CA GLN A 83 6.06 -18.14 21.91
C GLN A 83 4.67 -18.11 21.27
N ARG A 84 4.13 -16.94 20.91
CA ARG A 84 2.77 -16.82 20.38
C ARG A 84 2.58 -15.62 19.46
N CYS A 85 1.78 -15.81 18.41
CA CYS A 85 1.19 -14.72 17.63
C CYS A 85 -0.10 -14.25 18.32
N GLU A 86 -0.12 -12.99 18.70
CA GLU A 86 -1.26 -12.28 19.30
C GLU A 86 -1.99 -11.44 18.25
N ASP A 87 -3.22 -11.02 18.55
CA ASP A 87 -4.08 -10.26 17.64
C ASP A 87 -3.41 -8.98 17.10
N ILE A 88 -2.58 -8.33 17.93
CA ILE A 88 -1.80 -7.15 17.52
C ILE A 88 -0.81 -7.46 16.40
N HIS A 89 -0.18 -8.64 16.43
CA HIS A 89 0.80 -9.05 15.41
C HIS A 89 0.11 -9.36 14.09
N THR A 90 -1.09 -9.95 14.14
CA THR A 90 -1.96 -10.16 12.98
C THR A 90 -2.43 -8.81 12.41
N ALA A 91 -2.96 -7.93 13.24
CA ALA A 91 -3.41 -6.59 12.84
C ALA A 91 -2.27 -5.78 12.19
N MET A 92 -1.07 -5.88 12.76
CA MET A 92 0.14 -5.25 12.21
C MET A 92 0.50 -5.78 10.83
N SER A 93 0.44 -7.11 10.64
CA SER A 93 0.76 -7.75 9.37
C SER A 93 -0.26 -7.41 8.30
N LEU A 94 -1.56 -7.43 8.65
CA LEU A 94 -2.64 -7.01 7.75
C LEU A 94 -2.47 -5.57 7.29
N LYS A 95 -2.21 -4.65 8.22
CA LYS A 95 -2.03 -3.23 7.87
C LYS A 95 -0.75 -2.97 7.10
N PHE A 96 0.31 -3.70 7.36
CA PHE A 96 1.49 -3.67 6.49
C PHE A 96 1.14 -4.08 5.06
N SER A 97 0.44 -5.21 4.87
CA SER A 97 0.04 -5.68 3.53
C SER A 97 -0.87 -4.69 2.81
N HIS A 98 -1.80 -4.05 3.53
CA HIS A 98 -2.63 -2.99 2.95
C HIS A 98 -1.79 -1.81 2.45
N LEU A 99 -0.85 -1.32 3.26
CA LEU A 99 0.03 -0.23 2.83
C LEU A 99 0.88 -0.61 1.61
N VAL A 100 1.38 -1.85 1.55
CA VAL A 100 2.09 -2.37 0.37
C VAL A 100 1.20 -2.31 -0.86
N ASN A 101 -0.06 -2.77 -0.76
CA ASN A 101 -1.01 -2.73 -1.88
C ASN A 101 -1.32 -1.30 -2.33
N ASP A 102 -1.67 -0.41 -1.40
CA ASP A 102 -2.01 0.97 -1.72
C ASP A 102 -0.84 1.72 -2.37
N PHE A 103 0.38 1.53 -1.84
CA PHE A 103 1.58 2.10 -2.44
C PHE A 103 1.84 1.52 -3.83
N ALA A 104 1.67 0.21 -4.02
CA ALA A 104 1.88 -0.45 -5.31
C ALA A 104 0.93 0.10 -6.38
N HIS A 105 -0.36 0.22 -6.06
CA HIS A 105 -1.33 0.82 -6.98
C HIS A 105 -0.98 2.26 -7.32
N LEU A 106 -0.61 3.07 -6.32
CA LEU A 106 -0.35 4.49 -6.53
C LEU A 106 0.93 4.74 -7.33
N VAL A 107 1.99 3.95 -7.10
CA VAL A 107 3.21 4.00 -7.92
C VAL A 107 2.88 3.64 -9.36
N TYR A 108 2.14 2.54 -9.57
CA TYR A 108 1.77 2.11 -10.91
C TYR A 108 0.89 3.12 -11.64
N LEU A 109 -0.10 3.71 -10.95
CA LEU A 109 -0.96 4.75 -11.51
C LEU A 109 -0.19 6.03 -11.88
N ASP A 110 0.82 6.40 -11.10
CA ASP A 110 1.68 7.56 -11.40
C ASP A 110 2.46 7.35 -12.70
N GLU A 111 2.98 6.14 -12.91
CA GLU A 111 3.65 5.76 -14.17
C GLU A 111 2.70 5.83 -15.37
N LEU A 112 1.48 5.28 -15.24
CA LEU A 112 0.49 5.29 -16.32
C LEU A 112 -0.03 6.70 -16.63
N LEU A 113 -0.31 7.50 -15.61
CA LEU A 113 -0.82 8.87 -15.78
C LEU A 113 0.24 9.83 -16.34
N THR A 114 1.53 9.49 -16.23
CA THR A 114 2.63 10.22 -16.89
C THR A 114 2.63 9.99 -18.40
N ARG A 115 2.06 8.87 -18.87
CA ARG A 115 1.88 8.61 -20.31
C ARG A 115 0.63 9.34 -20.81
N GLN A 116 0.83 10.32 -21.69
CA GLN A 116 -0.25 10.90 -22.46
C GLN A 116 -0.71 9.84 -23.47
N GLY A 117 -1.98 9.40 -23.40
CA GLY A 117 -2.56 8.55 -24.44
C GLY A 117 -2.56 9.31 -25.76
N ASP A 118 -2.34 8.61 -26.88
CA ASP A 118 -2.32 9.25 -28.18
C ASP A 118 -3.65 10.00 -28.40
N LEU A 119 -3.55 11.33 -28.51
CA LEU A 119 -4.71 12.20 -28.71
C LEU A 119 -5.22 12.15 -30.15
N PHE A 120 -4.50 11.46 -31.02
CA PHE A 120 -4.61 11.53 -32.46
C PHE A 120 -4.37 10.14 -33.06
N ASP A 121 -5.21 9.17 -32.70
CA ASP A 121 -5.37 7.97 -33.51
C ASP A 121 -6.13 8.38 -34.79
N PHE A 122 -5.41 8.82 -35.82
CA PHE A 122 -5.91 8.90 -37.20
C PHE A 122 -5.40 7.72 -38.01
#